data_AF-J1B7Z1-F1
#
_entry.id   AF-J1B7Z1-F1
#
_cell.length_a   1.000
_cell.length_b   1.000
_cell.length_c   1.000
_cell.angle_alpha   90.00
_cell.angle_beta   90.00
_cell.angle_gamma   90.00
#
_symmetry.space_group_name_H-M   'P 1'
#
loop_
_entity.id
_entity.type
_entity.pdbx_description
1 polymer ?
#
loop_
_entity_poly.entity_id
_entity_poly.type
_entity_poly.pdbx_seq_one_letter_code
_entity_poly.pdbx_strand_id
1 'polypeptide(L)' 'MKRINALLRDIARNGQGAGIGKAETLKGRYSGWWSRRIDVANRLVYRVCDDRVEIISCRTHYGDH' A
#
# COMPACT_ATOMS: atom_id res chain seq x y z
N MET A 1 8.39 10.32 -3.68
CA MET A 1 7.98 9.46 -4.82
C MET A 1 8.71 8.12 -4.94
N LYS A 2 10.05 8.04 -4.79
CA LYS A 2 10.81 6.78 -4.99
C LYS A 2 10.27 5.56 -4.21
N ARG A 3 9.82 5.76 -2.96
CA ARG A 3 9.34 4.67 -2.09
C ARG A 3 8.02 4.03 -2.54
N ILE A 4 7.05 4.84 -2.97
CA ILE A 4 5.76 4.33 -3.47
C ILE A 4 5.99 3.48 -4.71
N ASN A 5 6.79 3.96 -5.66
CA ASN A 5 7.13 3.19 -6.86
C ASN A 5 7.83 1.86 -6.53
N ALA A 6 8.66 1.81 -5.48
CA ALA A 6 9.24 0.57 -5.02
C ALA A 6 8.19 -0.39 -4.45
N LEU A 7 7.24 0.11 -3.65
CA LEU A 7 6.13 -0.70 -3.13
C LEU A 7 5.25 -1.25 -4.26
N LEU A 8 4.92 -0.44 -5.27
CA LEU A 8 4.09 -0.88 -6.40
C LEU A 8 4.76 -1.98 -7.23
N ARG A 9 6.06 -1.84 -7.50
CA ARG A 9 6.83 -2.90 -8.18
C ARG A 9 6.90 -4.18 -7.35
N ASP A 10 7.02 -4.05 -6.04
CA ASP A 10 7.05 -5.19 -5.12
C ASP A 10 5.68 -5.89 -5.07
N ILE A 11 4.57 -5.14 -5.00
CA ILE A 11 3.20 -5.67 -5.07
C ILE A 11 2.97 -6.43 -6.38
N ALA A 12 3.44 -5.88 -7.50
CA ALA A 12 3.32 -6.54 -8.80
C ALA A 12 4.12 -7.86 -8.89
N ARG A 13 5.22 -7.99 -8.14
CA ARG A 13 6.07 -9.20 -8.16
C ARG A 13 5.66 -10.24 -7.11
N ASN A 14 5.36 -9.78 -5.91
CA ASN A 14 5.22 -10.62 -4.71
C ASN A 14 3.76 -10.70 -4.22
N GLY A 15 2.84 -10.00 -4.87
CA GLY A 15 1.43 -9.98 -4.51
C GLY A 15 1.14 -9.15 -3.26
N GLN A 16 -0.04 -9.37 -2.68
CA GLN A 16 -0.59 -8.48 -1.66
C GLN A 16 0.11 -8.64 -0.29
N GLY A 17 0.33 -9.88 0.17
CA GLY A 17 0.74 -10.14 1.55
C GLY A 17 2.24 -10.32 1.82
N ALA A 18 3.09 -10.22 0.81
CA ALA A 18 4.53 -10.48 0.93
C ALA A 18 5.39 -9.32 0.43
N GLY A 19 6.63 -9.25 0.92
CA GLY A 19 7.63 -8.28 0.47
C GLY A 19 7.74 -7.05 1.36
N ILE A 20 8.15 -5.92 0.77
CA ILE A 20 8.62 -4.76 1.53
C ILE A 20 7.48 -3.90 2.08
N GLY A 21 7.75 -3.23 3.20
CA GLY A 21 6.80 -2.30 3.82
C GLY A 21 5.82 -2.94 4.81
N LYS A 22 6.08 -4.18 5.28
CA LYS A 22 5.25 -4.88 6.30
C LYS A 22 3.76 -4.86 5.92
N ALA A 23 3.40 -5.71 4.96
CA ALA A 23 2.03 -5.85 4.51
C ALA A 23 1.12 -6.31 5.67
N GLU A 24 0.09 -5.53 5.97
CA GLU A 24 -0.87 -5.78 7.05
C GLU A 24 -2.29 -5.76 6.44
N THR A 25 -3.12 -6.76 6.76
CA THR A 25 -4.52 -6.78 6.33
C THR A 25 -5.35 -5.79 7.14
N LEU A 26 -6.22 -5.04 6.47
CA LEU A 26 -7.16 -4.15 7.12
C LEU A 26 -8.45 -4.91 7.48
N LYS A 27 -9.14 -4.42 8.52
CA LYS A 27 -10.36 -5.01 9.08
C LYS A 27 -11.54 -4.04 8.96
N GLY A 28 -12.75 -4.52 9.23
CA GLY A 28 -13.97 -3.71 9.23
C GLY A 28 -14.32 -3.21 7.82
N ARG A 29 -14.60 -1.90 7.66
CA ARG A 29 -14.99 -1.31 6.37
C ARG A 29 -13.95 -1.45 5.25
N TYR A 30 -12.69 -1.72 5.61
CA TYR A 30 -11.59 -1.97 4.68
C TYR A 30 -11.16 -3.44 4.68
N SER A 31 -12.04 -4.37 5.08
CA SER A 31 -11.77 -5.80 4.91
C SER A 31 -11.46 -6.11 3.43
N GLY A 32 -10.42 -6.90 3.19
CA GLY A 32 -9.91 -7.18 1.84
C GLY A 32 -8.91 -6.14 1.29
N TRP A 33 -8.65 -5.06 2.03
CA TRP A 33 -7.58 -4.11 1.74
C TRP A 33 -6.31 -4.40 2.54
N TRP A 34 -5.20 -3.92 2.02
CA TRP A 34 -3.87 -4.07 2.60
C TRP A 34 -3.25 -2.71 2.86
N SER A 35 -2.44 -2.64 3.92
CA SER A 35 -1.65 -1.49 4.29
C SER A 35 -0.17 -1.84 4.23
N ARG A 36 0.65 -0.95 3.65
CA ARG A 36 2.11 -1.01 3.70
C ARG A 36 2.70 0.30 4.15
N ARG A 37 3.80 0.23 4.90
CA ARG A 37 4.57 1.37 5.39
C ARG A 37 5.35 2.01 4.24
N ILE A 38 5.00 3.26 3.95
CA ILE A 38 5.81 4.13 3.10
C ILE A 38 6.98 4.64 3.95
N ASP A 39 6.65 5.22 5.10
CA ASP A 39 7.58 5.64 6.16
C ASP A 39 6.94 5.38 7.53
N VAL A 40 7.42 6.05 8.58
CA VAL A 40 6.91 5.89 9.95
C VAL A 40 5.43 6.30 10.04
N ALA A 41 5.05 7.42 9.41
CA ALA A 41 3.72 8.02 9.51
C ALA A 41 2.78 7.61 8.36
N ASN A 42 3.31 7.44 7.15
CA ASN A 42 2.51 7.25 5.95
C ASN A 42 2.29 5.77 5.60
N ARG A 43 1.10 5.46 5.09
CA ARG A 43 0.72 4.13 4.61
C ARG A 43 0.22 4.19 3.17
N LEU A 44 0.57 3.18 2.40
CA LEU A 44 -0.06 2.83 1.13
C LEU A 44 -1.20 1.87 1.44
N VAL A 45 -2.42 2.27 1.13
CA VAL A 45 -3.62 1.42 1.26
C VAL A 45 -4.06 0.97 -0.13
N TYR A 46 -4.06 -0.33 -0.38
CA TYR A 46 -4.31 -0.90 -1.69
C TYR A 46 -4.97 -2.29 -1.62
N ARG A 47 -5.48 -2.77 -2.75
CA ARG A 47 -5.84 -4.18 -2.98
C ARG A 47 -5.44 -4.59 -4.38
N VAL A 48 -5.33 -5.89 -4.64
CA VAL A 48 -5.16 -6.41 -6.00
C VAL A 48 -6.43 -7.15 -6.41
N CYS A 49 -6.99 -6.73 -7.55
CA CYS A 49 -8.20 -7.29 -8.14
C CYS A 49 -7.98 -7.44 -9.65
N ASP A 50 -8.18 -8.64 -10.20
CA ASP A 50 -8.11 -8.93 -11.65
C ASP A 50 -6.89 -8.27 -12.34
N ASP A 51 -5.69 -8.54 -11.81
CA ASP A 51 -4.39 -8.01 -12.23
C ASP A 51 -4.20 -6.48 -12.13
N ARG A 52 -5.07 -5.79 -11.41
CA ARG A 52 -4.96 -4.34 -11.15
C ARG A 52 -4.67 -4.07 -9.68
N VAL A 53 -3.80 -3.10 -9.43
CA VAL A 53 -3.57 -2.55 -8.10
C VAL A 53 -4.47 -1.34 -7.93
N GLU A 54 -5.47 -1.44 -7.07
CA GLU A 54 -6.32 -0.31 -6.68
C GLU A 54 -5.74 0.34 -5.42
N ILE A 55 -5.68 1.67 -5.39
CA ILE A 55 -5.07 2.44 -4.29
C ILE A 55 -6.08 3.47 -3.79
N ILE A 56 -6.36 3.48 -2.49
CA ILE A 56 -7.26 4.48 -1.87
C ILE A 56 -6.47 5.62 -1.23
N SER A 57 -5.27 5.34 -0.73
CA SER A 57 -4.46 6.35 -0.05
C SER A 57 -2.98 6.02 -0.12
N CYS A 58 -2.15 7.04 -0.25
CA CYS A 58 -0.69 6.92 -0.27
C CYS A 58 0.03 7.99 0.57
N ARG A 59 -0.68 8.93 1.21
CA ARG A 59 -0.17 9.93 2.16
C ARG A 59 -1.31 10.48 3.03
N THR A 60 -0.99 11.01 4.21
CA THR A 60 -1.87 11.96 4.90
C THR A 60 -1.94 13.27 4.10
N HIS A 61 -3.09 13.95 4.20
CA HIS A 61 -3.51 15.10 3.38
C HIS A 61 -2.65 16.39 3.56
N TYR A 62 -1.57 16.34 4.32
CA TYR A 62 -0.66 17.45 4.51
C TYR A 62 0.67 17.07 3.88
N GLY A 63 0.90 17.60 2.68
CA GLY A 63 2.24 17.65 2.13
C GLY A 63 3.05 18.61 2.97
N ASP A 64 3.94 18.10 3.81
CA ASP A 64 5.07 18.91 4.26
C ASP A 64 5.86 19.28 3.00
N HIS A 65 5.83 20.58 2.71
CA HIS A 65 6.62 21.27 1.69
C HIS A 65 8.10 21.30 2.08
#